data_AF-A0AAF1KSP2-F1
#
_entry.id   AF-A0AAF1KSP2-F1
#
_cell.length_a   1.000
_cell.length_b   1.000
_cell.length_c   1.000
_cell.angle_alpha   90.00
_cell.angle_beta   90.00
_cell.angle_gamma   90.00
#
_symmetry.space_group_name_H-M   'P 1'
#
loop_
_entity.id
_entity.type
_entity.pdbx_description
1 polymer ?
#
loop_
_entity_poly.entity_id
_entity_poly.type
_entity_poly.pdbx_seq_one_letter_code
_entity_poly.pdbx_strand_id
1 'polypeptide(L)'
;MKKMLLVASAMAFAFPLLAQAETLKFPSDAPIASVTIPHSWAPKETETGIDATSDDSAVYFSIDVADEKSSDKVVSDAIDFLTKSGVKIDPATQKDEGDNTINGMKMSTLGWQGTDNDGAVDVELAFLSPVPGKLLVVTYWGSKDSGSKHDKELTSILSSLVAVK
;
A
#
# COMPACT_ATOMS: atom_id res chain seq x y z
N MET A 1 -41.78 -38.34 -32.15
CA MET A 1 -40.56 -37.58 -32.50
C MET A 1 -40.79 -36.10 -32.20
N LYS A 2 -39.79 -35.41 -31.64
CA LYS A 2 -39.64 -33.94 -31.40
C LYS A 2 -40.46 -33.40 -30.20
N LYS A 3 -39.92 -33.35 -28.97
CA LYS A 3 -38.94 -32.40 -28.37
C LYS A 3 -39.37 -30.92 -28.46
N MET A 4 -39.92 -30.34 -27.38
CA MET A 4 -39.88 -28.89 -27.07
C MET A 4 -39.91 -28.74 -25.53
N LEU A 5 -38.74 -28.65 -24.89
CA LEU A 5 -38.07 -27.43 -24.42
C LEU A 5 -38.68 -26.84 -23.13
N LEU A 6 -38.15 -27.32 -22.01
CA LEU A 6 -38.15 -26.63 -20.70
C LEU A 6 -37.31 -25.36 -20.82
N VAL A 7 -37.92 -24.19 -20.64
CA VAL A 7 -37.21 -22.94 -20.40
C VAL A 7 -37.02 -22.81 -18.90
N ALA A 8 -35.86 -23.22 -18.40
CA ALA A 8 -35.42 -22.91 -17.05
C ALA A 8 -34.88 -21.46 -17.07
N SER A 9 -35.65 -20.54 -16.47
CA SER A 9 -35.22 -19.16 -16.30
C SER A 9 -34.13 -19.12 -15.22
N ALA A 10 -32.86 -19.10 -15.65
CA ALA A 10 -31.72 -18.89 -14.78
C ALA A 10 -31.70 -17.43 -14.33
N MET A 11 -32.23 -17.17 -13.14
CA MET A 11 -32.11 -15.88 -12.46
C MET A 11 -30.69 -15.78 -11.93
N ALA A 12 -29.79 -15.15 -12.70
CA ALA A 12 -28.45 -14.84 -12.25
C ALA A 12 -28.54 -13.78 -11.14
N PHE A 13 -28.42 -14.22 -9.89
CA PHE A 13 -28.17 -13.33 -8.76
C PHE A 13 -26.77 -12.73 -8.96
N ALA A 14 -26.71 -11.52 -9.51
CA ALA A 14 -25.54 -10.67 -9.40
C ALA A 14 -25.45 -10.21 -7.94
N PHE A 15 -24.76 -10.98 -7.09
CA PHE A 15 -24.30 -10.46 -5.82
C PHE A 15 -23.26 -9.38 -6.13
N PRO A 16 -23.44 -8.12 -5.67
CA PRO A 16 -22.34 -7.18 -5.69
C PRO A 16 -21.24 -7.79 -4.82
N LEU A 17 -20.08 -8.08 -5.43
CA LEU A 17 -18.83 -8.28 -4.71
C LEU A 17 -18.56 -6.95 -4.00
N LEU A 18 -19.12 -6.78 -2.79
CA LEU A 18 -18.65 -5.76 -1.88
C LEU A 18 -17.16 -6.08 -1.71
N ALA A 19 -16.29 -5.20 -2.20
CA ALA A 19 -14.87 -5.26 -1.95
C ALA A 19 -14.69 -5.35 -0.43
N GLN A 20 -14.53 -6.56 0.08
CA GLN A 20 -14.29 -6.77 1.49
C GLN A 20 -12.89 -6.18 1.75
N ALA A 21 -12.70 -5.51 2.88
CA ALA A 21 -11.39 -5.05 3.33
C ALA A 21 -11.08 -5.71 4.68
N GLU A 22 -9.80 -5.99 4.93
CA GLU A 22 -9.33 -6.60 6.18
C GLU A 22 -8.61 -5.55 7.02
N THR A 23 -8.96 -5.45 8.29
CA THR A 23 -8.27 -4.60 9.26
C THR A 23 -7.18 -5.41 9.96
N LEU A 24 -5.93 -5.07 9.69
CA LEU A 24 -4.75 -5.72 10.22
C LEU A 24 -4.16 -4.87 11.34
N LYS A 25 -3.68 -5.51 12.40
CA LYS A 25 -2.91 -4.89 13.49
C LYS A 25 -1.49 -5.40 13.41
N PHE A 26 -0.51 -4.50 13.42
CA PHE A 26 0.87 -4.87 13.15
C PHE A 26 1.87 -4.10 14.03
N PRO A 27 3.01 -4.73 14.34
CA PRO A 27 3.29 -6.16 14.18
C PRO A 27 2.36 -7.00 15.09
N SER A 28 2.02 -8.24 14.73
CA SER A 28 1.00 -9.03 15.44
C SER A 28 1.37 -9.37 16.89
N ASP A 29 2.67 -9.46 17.21
CA ASP A 29 3.20 -9.78 18.53
C ASP A 29 3.18 -8.59 19.50
N ALA A 30 3.35 -7.36 18.99
CA ALA A 30 3.29 -6.12 19.73
C ALA A 30 2.69 -4.98 18.87
N PRO A 31 1.36 -4.99 18.63
CA PRO A 31 0.77 -4.04 17.69
C PRO A 31 0.89 -2.60 18.14
N ILE A 32 1.41 -1.76 17.26
CA ILE A 32 1.49 -0.30 17.47
C ILE A 32 0.60 0.48 16.49
N ALA A 33 0.17 -0.17 15.41
CA ALA A 33 -0.63 0.43 14.37
C ALA A 33 -1.65 -0.57 13.80
N SER A 34 -2.68 -0.03 13.18
CA SER A 34 -3.67 -0.80 12.45
C SER A 34 -4.04 -0.11 11.15
N VAL A 35 -4.23 -0.89 10.09
CA VAL A 35 -4.58 -0.43 8.75
C VAL A 35 -5.63 -1.35 8.15
N THR A 36 -6.51 -0.79 7.32
CA THR A 36 -7.53 -1.55 6.59
C THR A 36 -7.18 -1.57 5.11
N ILE A 37 -6.98 -2.77 4.54
CA ILE A 37 -6.55 -2.97 3.15
C ILE A 37 -7.60 -3.83 2.42
N PRO A 38 -7.98 -3.50 1.18
CA PRO A 38 -8.87 -4.35 0.38
C PRO A 38 -8.34 -5.79 0.25
N HIS A 39 -9.21 -6.79 0.39
CA HIS A 39 -8.80 -8.19 0.21
C HIS A 39 -8.30 -8.48 -1.20
N SER A 40 -8.75 -7.71 -2.20
CA SER A 40 -8.25 -7.80 -3.58
C SER A 40 -6.76 -7.53 -3.69
N TRP A 41 -6.19 -6.77 -2.75
CA TRP A 41 -4.76 -6.49 -2.72
C TRP A 41 -3.94 -7.57 -1.99
N ALA A 42 -4.63 -8.62 -1.51
CA ALA A 42 -4.06 -9.77 -0.81
C ALA A 42 -3.01 -9.38 0.26
N PRO A 43 -3.36 -8.53 1.25
CA PRO A 43 -2.41 -8.03 2.22
C PRO A 43 -1.80 -9.14 3.06
N LYS A 44 -0.51 -9.04 3.39
CA LYS A 44 0.22 -10.04 4.18
C LYS A 44 1.10 -9.37 5.22
N GLU A 45 1.12 -9.95 6.41
CA GLU A 45 2.06 -9.54 7.45
C GLU A 45 3.49 -9.95 7.05
N THR A 46 4.44 -9.03 7.24
CA THR A 46 5.88 -9.22 7.09
C THR A 46 6.54 -9.26 8.48
N GLU A 47 7.86 -9.39 8.54
CA GLU A 47 8.58 -9.35 9.84
C GLU A 47 8.37 -8.02 10.58
N THR A 48 8.24 -6.92 9.83
CA THR A 48 8.21 -5.56 10.37
C THR A 48 6.91 -4.82 10.12
N GLY A 49 5.96 -5.41 9.39
CA GLY A 49 4.89 -4.64 8.79
C GLY A 49 3.86 -5.44 8.01
N ILE A 50 3.31 -4.81 6.99
CA ILE A 50 2.36 -5.41 6.05
C ILE A 50 2.78 -5.01 4.63
N ASP A 51 2.73 -5.95 3.70
CA ASP A 51 2.78 -5.66 2.27
C ASP A 51 1.44 -6.00 1.60
N ALA A 52 1.21 -5.38 0.44
CA ALA A 52 0.04 -5.60 -0.39
C ALA A 52 0.36 -5.20 -1.83
N THR A 53 -0.33 -5.79 -2.79
CA THR A 53 -0.17 -5.47 -4.22
C THR A 53 -1.53 -5.44 -4.86
N SER A 54 -1.85 -4.41 -5.64
CA SER A 54 -3.14 -4.31 -6.34
C SER A 54 -3.39 -5.56 -7.20
N ASP A 55 -4.66 -5.89 -7.43
CA ASP A 55 -5.05 -7.10 -8.16
C ASP A 55 -4.57 -7.11 -9.62
N ASP A 56 -4.38 -5.94 -10.21
CA ASP A 56 -3.78 -5.74 -11.53
C ASP A 56 -2.24 -5.58 -11.50
N SER A 57 -1.63 -5.67 -10.33
CA SER A 57 -0.18 -5.49 -10.08
C SER A 57 0.38 -4.11 -10.44
N ALA A 58 -0.48 -3.11 -10.69
CA ALA A 58 -0.05 -1.75 -11.00
C ALA A 58 0.53 -0.99 -9.81
N VAL A 59 0.25 -1.44 -8.58
CA VAL A 59 0.67 -0.79 -7.35
C VAL A 59 1.19 -1.81 -6.35
N TYR A 60 2.39 -1.57 -5.83
CA TYR A 60 2.85 -2.15 -4.59
C TYR A 60 2.74 -1.14 -3.45
N PHE A 61 2.36 -1.64 -2.28
CA PHE A 61 2.29 -0.88 -1.04
C PHE A 61 2.86 -1.72 0.10
N SER A 62 3.72 -1.14 0.93
CA SER A 62 4.04 -1.70 2.24
C SER A 62 4.03 -0.65 3.33
N ILE A 63 3.83 -1.09 4.56
CA ILE A 63 3.95 -0.27 5.76
C ILE A 63 4.70 -1.02 6.83
N ASP A 64 5.89 -0.51 7.17
CA ASP A 64 6.83 -1.15 8.10
C ASP A 64 7.05 -0.30 9.34
N VAL A 65 7.26 -0.96 10.47
CA VAL A 65 7.62 -0.33 11.73
C VAL A 65 9.13 -0.21 11.85
N ALA A 66 9.61 1.02 12.07
CA ALA A 66 11.00 1.32 12.33
C ALA A 66 11.17 2.12 13.64
N ASP A 67 12.40 2.18 14.13
CA ASP A 67 12.76 3.10 15.22
C ASP A 67 13.01 4.50 14.65
N GLU A 68 12.52 5.52 15.35
CA GLU A 68 12.65 6.92 14.92
C GLU A 68 14.12 7.36 14.79
N LYS A 69 15.00 6.79 15.62
CA LYS A 69 16.44 7.07 15.63
C LYS A 69 17.18 6.54 14.40
N SER A 70 16.55 5.72 13.57
CA SER A 70 17.15 5.12 12.37
C SER A 70 16.61 5.71 11.06
N SER A 71 15.89 6.83 11.08
CA SER A 71 15.23 7.42 9.90
C SER A 71 16.12 7.48 8.65
N ASP A 72 17.38 7.92 8.77
CA ASP A 72 18.30 8.04 7.65
C ASP A 72 18.63 6.68 7.03
N LYS A 73 18.80 5.66 7.88
CA LYS A 73 19.04 4.28 7.44
C LYS A 73 17.79 3.67 6.82
N VAL A 74 16.60 4.08 7.26
CA VAL A 74 15.34 3.55 6.72
C VAL A 74 15.14 3.99 5.27
N VAL A 75 15.48 5.24 4.92
CA VAL A 75 15.44 5.69 3.52
C VAL A 75 16.36 4.82 2.65
N SER A 76 17.61 4.60 3.08
CA SER A 76 18.54 3.76 2.31
C SER A 76 18.07 2.31 2.21
N ASP A 77 17.52 1.75 3.27
CA ASP A 77 17.05 0.36 3.29
C ASP A 77 15.82 0.17 2.38
N ALA A 78 14.92 1.16 2.34
CA ALA A 78 13.77 1.16 1.42
C ALA A 78 14.22 1.27 -0.04
N ILE A 79 15.19 2.15 -0.35
CA ILE A 79 15.79 2.26 -1.69
C ILE A 79 16.48 0.94 -2.10
N ASP A 80 17.20 0.30 -1.19
CA ASP A 80 17.85 -0.99 -1.43
C ASP A 80 16.80 -2.10 -1.69
N PHE A 81 15.69 -2.10 -0.95
CA PHE A 81 14.59 -3.03 -1.15
C PHE A 81 13.93 -2.84 -2.53
N LEU A 82 13.63 -1.59 -2.91
CA LEU A 82 13.10 -1.23 -4.22
C LEU A 82 14.03 -1.70 -5.34
N THR A 83 15.33 -1.45 -5.20
CA THR A 83 16.35 -1.88 -6.16
C THR A 83 16.41 -3.40 -6.30
N LYS A 84 16.36 -4.15 -5.18
CA LYS A 84 16.30 -5.62 -5.19
C LYS A 84 15.01 -6.16 -5.82
N SER A 85 13.92 -5.40 -5.73
CA SER A 85 12.63 -5.71 -6.34
C SER A 85 12.58 -5.37 -7.84
N GLY A 86 13.67 -4.84 -8.41
CA GLY A 86 13.79 -4.53 -9.83
C GLY A 86 13.42 -3.09 -10.20
N VAL A 87 13.09 -2.25 -9.22
CA VAL A 87 12.80 -0.83 -9.42
C VAL A 87 14.12 -0.06 -9.56
N LYS A 88 14.25 0.74 -10.62
CA LYS A 88 15.36 1.65 -10.85
C LYS A 88 14.89 3.07 -10.58
N ILE A 89 15.34 3.63 -9.47
CA ILE A 89 15.01 5.00 -9.05
C ILE A 89 15.90 6.00 -9.78
N ASP A 90 15.33 7.12 -10.23
CA ASP A 90 16.09 8.27 -10.70
C ASP A 90 16.31 9.26 -9.54
N PRO A 91 17.52 9.29 -8.92
CA PRO A 91 17.78 10.14 -7.77
C PRO A 91 17.71 11.64 -8.12
N ALA A 92 17.86 12.03 -9.39
CA ALA A 92 17.77 13.43 -9.79
C ALA A 92 16.33 13.98 -9.72
N THR A 93 15.35 13.08 -9.61
CA THR A 93 13.93 13.43 -9.53
C THR A 93 13.41 13.50 -8.09
N GLN A 94 14.29 13.34 -7.10
CA GLN A 94 13.91 13.42 -5.69
C GLN A 94 13.15 14.71 -5.40
N LYS A 95 11.98 14.56 -4.80
CA LYS A 95 11.14 15.68 -4.40
C LYS A 95 10.62 15.44 -2.98
N ASP A 96 10.66 16.50 -2.18
CA ASP A 96 9.90 16.58 -0.94
C ASP A 96 8.45 16.93 -1.31
N GLU A 97 7.53 16.01 -1.04
CA GLU A 97 6.10 16.18 -1.31
C GLU A 97 5.38 16.97 -0.19
N GLY A 98 6.12 17.32 0.87
CA GLY A 98 5.68 18.16 1.97
C GLY A 98 5.17 17.38 3.17
N ASP A 99 4.83 18.16 4.20
CA ASP A 99 4.30 17.65 5.46
C ASP A 99 2.76 17.66 5.45
N ASN A 100 2.16 16.61 6.00
CA ASN A 100 0.74 16.52 6.24
C ASN A 100 0.44 15.86 7.60
N THR A 101 -0.83 15.70 7.95
CA THR A 101 -1.27 14.97 9.14
C THR A 101 -2.37 13.99 8.77
N ILE A 102 -2.21 12.73 9.16
CA ILE A 102 -3.19 11.66 8.96
C ILE A 102 -3.56 11.11 10.34
N ASN A 103 -4.84 11.20 10.71
CA ASN A 103 -5.35 10.68 12.00
C ASN A 103 -4.53 11.13 13.23
N GLY A 104 -4.01 12.36 13.20
CA GLY A 104 -3.19 12.93 14.28
C GLY A 104 -1.70 12.56 14.22
N MET A 105 -1.27 11.72 13.28
CA MET A 105 0.12 11.40 13.01
C MET A 105 0.69 12.40 12.00
N LYS A 106 1.82 13.02 12.33
CA LYS A 106 2.57 13.80 11.34
C LYS A 106 3.10 12.86 10.27
N MET A 107 2.98 13.27 9.02
CA MET A 107 3.48 12.56 7.86
C MET A 107 4.39 13.48 7.05
N SER A 108 5.57 12.99 6.67
CA SER A 108 6.40 13.61 5.63
C SER A 108 6.58 12.60 4.49
N THR A 109 6.69 13.07 3.26
CA THR A 109 6.77 12.19 2.08
C THR A 109 7.90 12.60 1.16
N LEU A 110 8.70 11.63 0.73
CA LEU A 110 9.71 11.78 -0.32
C LEU A 110 9.26 11.01 -1.55
N GLY A 111 9.34 11.65 -2.72
CA GLY A 111 8.97 11.07 -4.00
C GLY A 111 10.13 11.02 -4.99
N TRP A 112 10.10 10.03 -5.88
CA TRP A 112 10.98 9.89 -7.02
C TRP A 112 10.22 9.33 -8.22
N GLN A 113 10.75 9.58 -9.42
CA GLN A 113 10.41 8.83 -10.61
C GLN A 113 11.37 7.64 -10.76
N GLY A 114 10.90 6.60 -11.41
CA GLY A 114 11.71 5.42 -11.69
C GLY A 114 11.19 4.59 -12.85
N THR A 115 11.78 3.41 -12.99
CA THR A 115 11.32 2.38 -13.94
C THR A 115 11.37 1.00 -13.31
N ASP A 116 10.45 0.12 -13.68
CA ASP A 116 10.47 -1.31 -13.38
C ASP A 116 10.45 -2.13 -14.68
N ASN A 117 10.05 -3.41 -14.60
CA ASN A 117 9.96 -4.28 -15.79
C ASN A 117 8.80 -3.89 -16.72
N ASP A 118 7.79 -3.19 -16.22
CA ASP A 118 6.55 -2.88 -16.93
C ASP A 118 6.52 -1.44 -17.46
N GLY A 119 7.37 -0.55 -16.92
CA GLY A 119 7.63 0.76 -17.52
C GLY A 119 7.99 1.83 -16.50
N ALA A 120 7.49 3.04 -16.71
CA ALA A 120 7.71 4.17 -15.81
C ALA A 120 6.84 4.03 -14.56
N VAL A 121 7.43 4.29 -13.40
CA VAL A 121 6.77 4.25 -12.09
C VAL A 121 7.01 5.53 -11.33
N ASP A 122 6.07 5.87 -10.45
CA ASP A 122 6.26 6.85 -9.38
C ASP A 122 6.52 6.07 -8.07
N VAL A 123 7.50 6.51 -7.29
CA VAL A 123 7.99 5.88 -6.06
C VAL A 123 7.85 6.87 -4.92
N GLU A 124 7.26 6.46 -3.81
CA GLU A 124 7.08 7.32 -2.64
C GLU A 124 7.47 6.59 -1.35
N LEU A 125 8.13 7.32 -0.45
CA LEU A 125 8.36 6.93 0.93
C LEU A 125 7.69 7.93 1.85
N ALA A 126 6.70 7.49 2.62
CA ALA A 126 6.06 8.32 3.63
C ALA A 126 6.43 7.87 5.05
N PHE A 127 6.73 8.83 5.92
CA PHE A 127 7.14 8.58 7.30
C PHE A 127 6.07 9.13 8.24
N LEU A 128 5.48 8.26 9.06
CA LEU A 128 4.48 8.63 10.05
C LEU A 128 4.96 8.29 11.47
N SER A 129 4.68 9.13 12.46
CA SER A 129 4.98 8.81 13.86
C SER A 129 3.68 8.43 14.61
N PRO A 130 3.39 7.13 14.81
CA PRO A 130 2.17 6.70 15.49
C PRO A 130 2.25 6.85 17.01
N VAL A 131 3.44 6.61 17.58
CA VAL A 131 3.75 6.70 19.01
C VAL A 131 5.19 7.20 19.19
N PRO A 132 5.55 7.82 20.33
CA PRO A 132 6.89 8.35 20.54
C PRO A 132 8.00 7.29 20.35
N GLY A 133 9.03 7.61 19.57
CA GLY A 133 10.17 6.74 19.32
C GLY A 133 9.97 5.69 18.22
N LYS A 134 8.77 5.58 17.63
CA LYS A 134 8.48 4.71 16.49
C LYS A 134 8.11 5.51 15.25
N LEU A 135 8.44 4.93 14.10
CA LEU A 135 8.04 5.39 12.78
C LEU A 135 7.31 4.27 12.04
N LEU A 136 6.30 4.64 11.27
CA LEU A 136 5.75 3.85 10.18
C LEU A 136 6.37 4.37 8.90
N VAL A 137 6.88 3.44 8.09
CA VAL A 137 7.49 3.74 6.80
C VAL A 137 6.64 3.09 5.75
N VAL A 138 5.91 3.94 5.03
CA VAL A 138 5.10 3.51 3.90
C VAL A 138 6.00 3.53 2.68
N THR A 139 6.14 2.38 2.02
CA THR A 139 6.81 2.28 0.73
C THR A 139 5.76 2.06 -0.35
N TYR A 140 5.77 2.91 -1.37
CA TYR A 140 4.90 2.82 -2.53
C TYR A 140 5.73 2.82 -3.80
N TRP A 141 5.38 1.94 -4.73
CA TRP A 141 5.69 2.16 -6.14
C TRP A 141 4.50 1.76 -6.99
N GLY A 142 4.20 2.56 -8.00
CA GLY A 142 3.10 2.27 -8.91
C GLY A 142 3.36 2.78 -10.31
N SER A 143 2.83 2.07 -11.30
CA SER A 143 2.96 2.44 -12.71
C SER A 143 2.34 3.81 -12.97
N LYS A 144 3.02 4.68 -13.72
CA LYS A 144 2.54 6.06 -13.96
C LYS A 144 1.17 6.13 -14.65
N ASP A 145 0.90 5.17 -15.54
CA ASP A 145 -0.33 5.17 -16.36
C ASP A 145 -1.53 4.49 -15.66
N SER A 146 -1.28 3.48 -14.83
CA SER A 146 -2.34 2.70 -14.17
C SER A 146 -2.44 2.93 -12.66
N GLY A 147 -1.38 3.38 -11.99
CA GLY A 147 -1.35 3.58 -10.54
C GLY A 147 -2.41 4.56 -10.04
N SER A 148 -2.68 5.63 -10.79
CA SER A 148 -3.72 6.63 -10.43
C SER A 148 -5.15 6.07 -10.34
N LYS A 149 -5.41 4.88 -10.91
CA LYS A 149 -6.70 4.20 -10.76
C LYS A 149 -6.95 3.78 -9.31
N HIS A 150 -5.88 3.61 -8.53
CA HIS A 150 -5.91 3.16 -7.15
C HIS A 150 -5.83 4.30 -6.13
N ASP A 151 -5.77 5.57 -6.56
CA ASP A 151 -5.66 6.74 -5.65
C ASP A 151 -6.73 6.75 -4.55
N LYS A 152 -7.97 6.36 -4.88
CA LYS A 152 -9.06 6.28 -3.91
C LYS A 152 -8.85 5.16 -2.90
N GLU A 153 -8.36 4.00 -3.35
CA GLU A 153 -8.07 2.87 -2.47
C GLU A 153 -6.88 3.20 -1.57
N LEU A 154 -5.80 3.76 -2.11
CA LEU A 154 -4.64 4.24 -1.37
C LEU A 154 -5.01 5.29 -0.34
N THR A 155 -5.82 6.29 -0.72
CA THR A 155 -6.33 7.30 0.21
C THR A 155 -7.15 6.64 1.33
N SER A 156 -7.98 5.65 1.00
CA SER A 156 -8.76 4.91 2.00
C SER A 156 -7.88 4.09 2.94
N ILE A 157 -6.84 3.42 2.41
CA ILE A 157 -5.85 2.67 3.18
C ILE A 157 -5.14 3.62 4.17
N LEU A 158 -4.56 4.71 3.66
CA LEU A 158 -3.86 5.69 4.49
C LEU A 158 -4.79 6.34 5.52
N SER A 159 -6.02 6.69 5.15
CA SER A 159 -7.01 7.28 6.07
C SER A 159 -7.52 6.29 7.13
N SER A 160 -7.35 4.98 6.92
CA SER A 160 -7.69 3.96 7.92
C SER A 160 -6.57 3.73 8.93
N LEU A 161 -5.37 4.25 8.66
CA LEU A 161 -4.20 4.03 9.50
C LEU A 161 -4.36 4.74 10.84
N VAL A 162 -4.31 3.97 11.92
CA VAL A 162 -4.44 4.50 13.28
C VAL A 162 -3.41 3.88 14.21
N ALA A 163 -2.94 4.66 15.17
CA ALA A 163 -2.13 4.13 16.26
C ALA A 163 -2.98 3.21 17.15
N VAL A 164 -2.43 2.04 17.50
CA VAL A 164 -3.01 1.13 18.49
C VAL A 164 -2.46 1.54 19.86
N LYS A 165 -3.35 1.68 20.83
CA LYS A 165 -3.03 2.04 22.21
C LYS A 165 -2.91 0.82 23.10
#